data_AF-A0A6J4K444-F1
#
_entry.id   AF-A0A6J4K444-F1
#
_cell.length_a   1.000
_cell.length_b   1.000
_cell.length_c   1.000
_cell.angle_alpha   90.00
_cell.angle_beta   90.00
_cell.angle_gamma   90.00
#
_symmetry.space_group_name_H-M   'P 1'
#
loop_
_entity.id
_entity.type
_entity.pdbx_description
1 polymer ?
#
loop_
_entity_poly.entity_id
_entity_poly.type
_entity_poly.pdbx_seq_one_letter_code
_entity_poly.pdbx_strand_id
1 'polypeptide(L)'
;MKIAARPLLVLHSDESFRERVRKVAGKEYTFQSVPDWPSLEDAVRDSPPSALVVVNPYEEAQGQRALAPALKNLLVEFPSMPVFAALEVRADRVEDLRTLGKWGVVQVISIAHDDTPDALVHRFRASQGRPLKALLEQVLPPDTPGRARAIVDAAAEVVAVGGHGRDLARQLHLSRRTLLRWCERAELPPPRKLLAWMRILLAAELLDDPGRTVLSVAHACGYSSDSGLRRVTQKFVGASPTELRRRGAFARSSKVFVEVLTRYRSGTVTT
;
A
#
# COMPACT_ATOMS: atom_id res chain seq x y z
N MET A 1 0.42 -16.56 12.92
CA MET A 1 -0.19 -15.26 13.23
C MET A 1 -1.47 -15.11 12.43
N LYS A 2 -2.60 -14.86 13.09
CA LYS A 2 -3.78 -14.29 12.43
C LYS A 2 -3.40 -12.86 12.02
N ILE A 3 -3.71 -12.46 10.80
CA ILE A 3 -3.59 -11.06 10.38
C ILE A 3 -4.63 -10.31 11.22
N ALA A 4 -4.21 -9.34 12.03
CA ALA A 4 -5.13 -8.51 12.79
C ALA A 4 -6.03 -7.73 11.81
N ALA A 5 -7.29 -7.50 12.17
CA ALA A 5 -8.18 -6.67 11.36
C ALA A 5 -7.56 -5.26 11.23
N ARG A 6 -7.55 -4.73 10.00
CA ARG A 6 -6.86 -3.47 9.69
C ARG A 6 -7.77 -2.29 9.98
N PRO A 7 -7.29 -1.17 10.51
CA PRO A 7 -8.14 0.00 10.68
C PRO A 7 -8.73 0.48 9.36
N LEU A 8 -10.02 0.80 9.37
CA LEU A 8 -10.73 1.51 8.31
C LEU A 8 -11.26 2.81 8.91
N LEU A 9 -10.49 3.87 8.70
CA LEU A 9 -10.75 5.21 9.23
C LEU A 9 -11.69 5.95 8.28
N VAL A 10 -12.78 6.52 8.79
CA VAL A 10 -13.82 7.15 7.96
C VAL A 10 -14.14 8.55 8.47
N LEU A 11 -13.83 9.56 7.65
CA LEU A 11 -14.23 10.96 7.84
C LEU A 11 -15.32 11.31 6.81
N HIS A 12 -16.58 11.22 7.21
CA HIS A 12 -17.69 11.47 6.29
C HIS A 12 -18.96 11.86 7.05
N SER A 13 -19.57 12.99 6.71
CA SER A 13 -20.77 13.51 7.37
C SER A 13 -22.02 12.67 7.12
N ASP A 14 -22.21 12.11 5.91
CA ASP A 14 -23.31 11.18 5.60
C ASP A 14 -23.27 9.92 6.50
N GLU A 15 -24.22 9.84 7.44
CA GLU A 15 -24.39 8.73 8.36
C GLU A 15 -24.81 7.43 7.65
N SER A 16 -25.65 7.53 6.61
CA SER A 16 -26.08 6.36 5.85
C SER A 16 -24.92 5.73 5.10
N PHE A 17 -24.04 6.56 4.52
CA PHE A 17 -22.80 6.08 3.91
C PHE A 17 -21.86 5.44 4.94
N ARG A 18 -21.64 6.08 6.09
CA ARG A 18 -20.82 5.49 7.18
C ARG A 18 -21.35 4.13 7.62
N GLU A 19 -22.66 3.96 7.73
CA GLU A 19 -23.27 2.68 8.09
C GLU A 19 -23.07 1.61 6.98
N ARG A 20 -23.13 1.98 5.70
CA ARG A 20 -22.76 1.07 4.60
C ARG A 20 -21.30 0.62 4.70
N VAL A 21 -20.39 1.57 4.94
CA VAL A 21 -18.95 1.27 5.11
C VAL A 21 -18.69 0.39 6.35
N ARG A 22 -19.38 0.66 7.47
CA ARG A 22 -19.31 -0.16 8.69
C ARG A 22 -19.74 -1.60 8.44
N LYS A 23 -20.84 -1.81 7.70
CA LYS A 23 -21.35 -3.15 7.36
C LYS A 23 -20.37 -3.96 6.50
N VAL A 24 -19.60 -3.32 5.62
CA VAL A 24 -18.61 -4.00 4.77
C VAL A 24 -17.24 -4.22 5.41
N ALA A 25 -16.94 -3.54 6.52
CA ALA A 25 -15.68 -3.73 7.25
C ALA A 25 -15.46 -5.22 7.61
N GLY A 26 -16.54 -5.93 7.91
CA GLY A 26 -16.56 -7.39 8.05
C GLY A 26 -15.53 -7.88 9.08
N LYS A 27 -14.81 -8.97 8.75
CA LYS A 27 -13.70 -9.50 9.60
C LYS A 27 -12.33 -8.94 9.19
N GLU A 28 -12.24 -8.26 8.06
CA GLU A 28 -10.96 -7.81 7.48
C GLU A 28 -10.53 -6.44 8.02
N TYR A 29 -11.50 -5.62 8.45
CA TYR A 29 -11.28 -4.27 8.90
C TYR A 29 -11.93 -3.97 10.24
N THR A 30 -11.28 -3.09 11.01
CA THR A 30 -11.82 -2.48 12.23
C THR A 30 -12.31 -1.09 11.86
N PHE A 31 -13.63 -0.92 11.75
CA PHE A 31 -14.23 0.36 11.39
C PHE A 31 -14.06 1.40 12.52
N GLN A 32 -13.64 2.61 12.15
CA GLN A 32 -13.56 3.76 13.04
C GLN A 32 -14.05 5.01 12.30
N SER A 33 -15.14 5.62 12.78
CA SER A 33 -15.53 6.95 12.31
C SER A 33 -14.73 8.00 13.09
N VAL A 34 -14.22 8.99 12.39
CA VAL A 34 -13.57 10.17 12.99
C VAL A 34 -14.40 11.42 12.71
N PRO A 35 -14.46 12.39 13.63
CA PRO A 35 -15.36 13.53 13.53
C PRO A 35 -14.85 14.65 12.62
N ASP A 36 -13.54 14.83 12.53
CA ASP A 36 -12.89 15.97 11.88
C ASP A 36 -11.51 15.59 11.31
N TRP A 37 -10.88 16.53 10.61
CA TRP A 37 -9.55 16.34 10.02
C TRP A 37 -8.43 16.12 11.07
N PRO A 38 -8.31 16.91 12.16
CA PRO A 38 -7.31 16.66 13.19
C PRO A 38 -7.41 15.25 13.80
N SER A 39 -8.62 14.78 14.11
CA SER A 39 -8.84 13.43 14.63
C SER A 39 -8.47 12.35 13.61
N LEU A 40 -8.66 12.61 12.31
CA LEU A 40 -8.21 11.70 11.26
C LEU A 40 -6.68 11.64 11.19
N GLU A 41 -6.00 12.77 11.27
CA GLU A 41 -4.54 12.86 11.24
C GLU A 41 -3.91 12.09 12.41
N ASP A 42 -4.43 12.29 13.64
CA ASP A 42 -4.00 11.54 14.83
C ASP A 42 -4.25 10.03 14.67
N ALA A 43 -5.46 9.65 14.21
CA ALA A 43 -5.79 8.24 13.98
C ALA A 43 -4.90 7.60 12.91
N VAL A 44 -4.52 8.32 11.86
CA VAL A 44 -3.60 7.84 10.81
C VAL A 44 -2.19 7.64 11.35
N ARG A 45 -1.71 8.56 12.20
CA ARG A 45 -0.39 8.52 12.84
C ARG A 45 -0.26 7.30 13.76
N ASP A 46 -1.30 7.02 14.53
CA ASP A 46 -1.34 5.89 15.46
C ASP A 46 -1.68 4.56 14.79
N SER A 47 -2.24 4.60 13.58
CA SER A 47 -2.60 3.40 12.83
C SER A 47 -1.38 2.74 12.17
N PRO A 48 -1.37 1.40 12.03
CA PRO A 48 -0.41 0.74 11.16
C PRO A 48 -0.52 1.26 9.71
N PRO A 49 0.57 1.22 8.94
CA PRO A 49 0.57 1.59 7.52
C PRO A 49 -0.41 0.84 6.61
N SER A 50 -0.95 -0.30 7.08
CA SER A 50 -1.96 -1.07 6.37
C SER A 50 -3.40 -0.58 6.58
N ALA A 51 -3.60 0.50 7.35
CA ALA A 51 -4.90 1.13 7.51
C ALA A 51 -5.43 1.65 6.16
N LEU A 52 -6.75 1.71 6.05
CA LEU A 52 -7.44 2.34 4.93
C LEU A 52 -8.13 3.61 5.42
N VAL A 53 -8.14 4.64 4.57
CA VAL A 53 -8.76 5.92 4.89
C VAL A 53 -9.84 6.22 3.86
N VAL A 54 -11.06 6.50 4.31
CA VAL A 54 -12.17 6.94 3.45
C VAL A 54 -12.59 8.33 3.93
N VAL A 55 -12.55 9.31 3.03
CA VAL A 55 -12.91 10.69 3.36
C VAL A 55 -13.94 11.23 2.38
N ASN A 56 -14.84 12.08 2.85
CA ASN A 56 -15.44 13.08 1.99
C ASN A 56 -14.42 14.22 1.80
N PRO A 57 -13.92 14.47 0.58
CA PRO A 57 -12.86 15.43 0.34
C PRO A 57 -13.31 16.89 0.54
N TYR A 58 -14.61 17.12 0.76
CA TYR A 58 -15.19 18.43 1.04
C TYR A 58 -15.56 18.63 2.52
N GLU A 59 -15.20 17.70 3.43
CA GLU A 59 -15.47 17.92 4.86
C GLU A 59 -14.81 19.20 5.35
N GLU A 60 -15.57 19.97 6.15
CA GLU A 60 -15.20 21.25 6.75
C GLU A 60 -14.80 22.37 5.77
N ALA A 61 -14.86 22.13 4.45
CA ALA A 61 -14.61 23.17 3.45
C ALA A 61 -15.72 24.22 3.55
N GLN A 62 -15.37 25.41 4.08
CA GLN A 62 -16.29 26.55 4.19
C GLN A 62 -16.99 26.78 2.84
N GLY A 63 -18.32 26.62 2.84
CA GLY A 63 -19.15 26.79 1.64
C GLY A 63 -19.21 25.60 0.67
N GLN A 64 -18.74 24.40 1.04
CA GLN A 64 -18.86 23.14 0.26
C GLN A 64 -18.36 23.20 -1.20
N ARG A 65 -17.46 24.15 -1.53
CA ARG A 65 -17.07 24.42 -2.92
C ARG A 65 -15.63 24.12 -3.29
N ALA A 66 -14.76 23.77 -2.34
CA ALA A 66 -13.36 23.47 -2.61
C ALA A 66 -12.90 22.21 -1.88
N LEU A 67 -11.94 21.51 -2.46
CA LEU A 67 -11.28 20.37 -1.81
C LEU A 67 -10.58 20.81 -0.52
N ALA A 68 -10.72 20.02 0.54
CA ALA A 68 -10.13 20.31 1.85
C ALA A 68 -8.58 20.34 1.77
N PRO A 69 -7.92 21.42 2.21
CA PRO A 69 -6.45 21.48 2.27
C PRO A 69 -5.84 20.40 3.18
N ALA A 70 -6.56 20.01 4.24
CA ALA A 70 -6.15 18.94 5.15
C ALA A 70 -5.98 17.59 4.42
N LEU A 71 -6.82 17.28 3.43
CA LEU A 71 -6.65 16.09 2.60
C LEU A 71 -5.31 16.10 1.85
N LYS A 72 -4.95 17.25 1.27
CA LYS A 72 -3.66 17.41 0.58
C LYS A 72 -2.50 17.23 1.56
N ASN A 73 -2.59 17.82 2.74
CA ASN A 73 -1.55 17.72 3.76
C ASN A 73 -1.36 16.26 4.23
N LEU A 74 -2.47 15.55 4.47
CA LEU A 74 -2.46 14.12 4.81
C LEU A 74 -1.75 13.28 3.74
N LEU A 75 -2.07 13.51 2.46
CA LEU A 75 -1.47 12.79 1.34
C LEU A 75 0.02 13.13 1.13
N VAL A 76 0.45 14.34 1.50
CA VAL A 76 1.86 14.73 1.48
C VAL A 76 2.63 14.11 2.66
N GLU A 77 2.00 14.00 3.84
CA GLU A 77 2.63 13.43 5.03
C GLU A 77 2.66 11.88 5.02
N PHE A 78 1.68 11.25 4.35
CA PHE A 78 1.54 9.81 4.25
C PHE A 78 1.25 9.36 2.80
N PRO A 79 2.18 9.57 1.86
CA PRO A 79 1.95 9.28 0.44
C PRO A 79 1.68 7.80 0.14
N SER A 80 2.15 6.90 1.00
CA SER A 80 1.89 5.45 0.86
C SER A 80 0.56 5.00 1.46
N MET A 81 -0.20 5.90 2.13
CA MET A 81 -1.49 5.56 2.72
C MET A 81 -2.58 5.46 1.65
N PRO A 82 -3.33 4.35 1.56
CA PRO A 82 -4.47 4.25 0.65
C PRO A 82 -5.65 5.10 1.13
N VAL A 83 -5.80 6.26 0.50
CA VAL A 83 -6.92 7.20 0.73
C VAL A 83 -7.95 7.08 -0.39
N PHE A 84 -9.22 6.91 -0.01
CA PHE A 84 -10.39 6.90 -0.87
C PHE A 84 -11.17 8.19 -0.68
N ALA A 85 -11.54 8.85 -1.78
CA ALA A 85 -12.47 9.98 -1.75
C ALA A 85 -13.88 9.47 -2.03
N ALA A 86 -14.77 9.55 -1.05
CA ALA A 86 -16.19 9.26 -1.20
C ALA A 86 -16.95 10.58 -1.41
N LEU A 87 -17.56 10.74 -2.58
CA LEU A 87 -18.28 11.96 -2.95
C LEU A 87 -19.39 11.67 -3.96
N GLU A 88 -20.34 12.58 -4.10
CA GLU A 88 -21.25 12.59 -5.23
C GLU A 88 -20.52 13.10 -6.48
N VAL A 89 -20.41 12.27 -7.51
CA VAL A 89 -19.73 12.66 -8.77
C VAL A 89 -20.64 13.55 -9.60
N ARG A 90 -20.19 14.78 -9.85
CA ARG A 90 -20.96 15.79 -10.60
C ARG A 90 -20.16 16.32 -11.78
N ALA A 91 -20.86 16.59 -12.89
CA ALA A 91 -20.22 17.04 -14.14
C ALA A 91 -19.53 18.41 -14.02
N ASP A 92 -20.01 19.28 -13.11
CA ASP A 92 -19.41 20.58 -12.82
C ASP A 92 -18.13 20.49 -11.98
N ARG A 93 -17.68 19.28 -11.61
CA ARG A 93 -16.59 19.02 -10.66
C ARG A 93 -15.51 18.08 -11.20
N VAL A 94 -15.39 17.94 -12.53
CA VAL A 94 -14.39 17.07 -13.16
C VAL A 94 -12.96 17.49 -12.81
N GLU A 95 -12.69 18.79 -12.64
CA GLU A 95 -11.35 19.26 -12.25
C GLU A 95 -10.97 18.82 -10.83
N ASP A 96 -11.94 18.73 -9.92
CA ASP A 96 -11.71 18.25 -8.56
C ASP A 96 -11.30 16.78 -8.58
N LEU A 97 -11.93 15.95 -9.43
CA LEU A 97 -11.53 14.55 -9.63
C LEU A 97 -10.07 14.43 -10.14
N ARG A 98 -9.69 15.28 -11.10
CA ARG A 98 -8.31 15.30 -11.62
C ARG A 98 -7.32 15.75 -10.53
N THR A 99 -7.72 16.72 -9.71
CA THR A 99 -6.91 17.22 -8.60
C THR A 99 -6.71 16.17 -7.51
N LEU A 100 -7.76 15.43 -7.14
CA LEU A 100 -7.67 14.30 -6.21
C LEU A 100 -6.69 13.23 -6.70
N GLY A 101 -6.77 12.88 -7.99
CA GLY A 101 -5.80 11.96 -8.61
C GLY A 101 -4.36 12.47 -8.55
N LYS A 102 -4.14 13.78 -8.81
CA LYS A 102 -2.81 14.41 -8.68
C LYS A 102 -2.29 14.44 -7.25
N TRP A 103 -3.18 14.55 -6.25
CA TRP A 103 -2.79 14.53 -4.84
C TRP A 103 -2.45 13.12 -4.33
N GLY A 104 -2.84 12.06 -5.06
CA GLY A 104 -2.55 10.68 -4.67
C GLY A 104 -3.74 9.92 -4.08
N VAL A 105 -4.97 10.43 -4.22
CA VAL A 105 -6.17 9.63 -3.90
C VAL A 105 -6.18 8.38 -4.78
N VAL A 106 -6.22 7.22 -4.13
CA VAL A 106 -6.10 5.94 -4.82
C VAL A 106 -7.35 5.64 -5.63
N GLN A 107 -8.53 5.98 -5.10
CA GLN A 107 -9.78 5.75 -5.80
C GLN A 107 -10.90 6.69 -5.32
N VAL A 108 -11.80 7.03 -6.25
CA VAL A 108 -13.05 7.74 -5.96
C VAL A 108 -14.18 6.72 -5.80
N ILE A 109 -14.98 6.88 -4.75
CA ILE A 109 -16.23 6.16 -4.51
C ILE A 109 -17.36 7.14 -4.83
N SER A 110 -18.10 6.87 -5.91
CA SER A 110 -19.28 7.68 -6.22
C SER A 110 -20.43 7.27 -5.32
N ILE A 111 -20.79 8.15 -4.39
CA ILE A 111 -22.00 8.01 -3.59
C ILE A 111 -23.19 8.03 -4.57
N ALA A 112 -24.18 7.16 -4.33
CA ALA A 112 -25.35 6.90 -5.18
C ALA A 112 -25.17 5.98 -6.40
N HIS A 113 -23.95 5.77 -6.91
CA HIS A 113 -23.73 4.92 -8.10
C HIS A 113 -22.86 3.69 -7.81
N ASP A 114 -21.87 3.81 -6.92
CA ASP A 114 -20.75 2.87 -6.79
C ASP A 114 -20.43 2.47 -5.33
N ASP A 115 -21.40 2.62 -4.42
CA ASP A 115 -21.23 2.39 -2.98
C ASP A 115 -22.02 1.19 -2.44
N THR A 116 -22.36 0.24 -3.31
CA THR A 116 -22.93 -1.04 -2.89
C THR A 116 -21.93 -1.82 -2.03
N PRO A 117 -22.41 -2.69 -1.11
CA PRO A 117 -21.51 -3.45 -0.25
C PRO A 117 -20.42 -4.23 -1.00
N ASP A 118 -20.79 -4.95 -2.06
CA ASP A 118 -19.84 -5.73 -2.86
C ASP A 118 -18.84 -4.84 -3.62
N ALA A 119 -19.30 -3.68 -4.12
CA ALA A 119 -18.42 -2.72 -4.78
C ALA A 119 -17.37 -2.16 -3.79
N LEU A 120 -17.78 -1.81 -2.57
CA LEU A 120 -16.86 -1.32 -1.53
C LEU A 120 -15.83 -2.40 -1.14
N VAL A 121 -16.27 -3.64 -0.89
CA VAL A 121 -15.38 -4.77 -0.58
C VAL A 121 -14.36 -4.99 -1.70
N HIS A 122 -14.83 -5.00 -2.96
CA HIS A 122 -13.97 -5.17 -4.11
C HIS A 122 -12.92 -4.05 -4.22
N ARG A 123 -13.33 -2.78 -4.06
CA ARG A 123 -12.42 -1.62 -4.11
C ARG A 123 -11.37 -1.65 -3.00
N PHE A 124 -11.78 -1.91 -1.77
CA PHE A 124 -10.84 -2.00 -0.64
C PHE A 124 -9.82 -3.12 -0.85
N ARG A 125 -10.25 -4.30 -1.35
CA ARG A 125 -9.34 -5.39 -1.69
C ARG A 125 -8.41 -5.06 -2.86
N ALA A 126 -8.92 -4.47 -3.94
CA ALA A 126 -8.14 -4.10 -5.11
C ALA A 126 -7.10 -3.00 -4.85
N SER A 127 -7.28 -2.20 -3.79
CA SER A 127 -6.31 -1.17 -3.38
C SER A 127 -5.12 -1.71 -2.60
N GLN A 128 -5.16 -2.97 -2.16
CA GLN A 128 -4.13 -3.55 -1.30
C GLN A 128 -2.79 -3.60 -2.03
N GLY A 129 -1.74 -3.05 -1.41
CA GLY A 129 -0.41 -2.97 -2.01
C GLY A 129 -0.33 -2.11 -3.27
N ARG A 130 -1.39 -1.36 -3.62
CA ARG A 130 -1.43 -0.55 -4.84
C ARG A 130 -0.35 0.54 -4.88
N PRO A 131 -0.05 1.26 -3.77
CA PRO A 131 1.08 2.17 -3.73
C PRO A 131 2.41 1.51 -4.14
N LEU A 132 2.78 0.40 -3.47
CA LEU A 132 3.97 -0.39 -3.82
C LEU A 132 3.96 -0.88 -5.27
N LYS A 133 2.83 -1.39 -5.76
CA LYS A 133 2.69 -1.87 -7.15
C LYS A 133 2.93 -0.76 -8.16
N ALA A 134 2.34 0.42 -7.95
CA ALA A 134 2.53 1.56 -8.83
C ALA A 134 4.01 2.00 -8.89
N LEU A 135 4.71 1.93 -7.76
CA LEU A 135 6.15 2.18 -7.71
C LEU A 135 6.97 1.08 -8.40
N LEU A 136 6.57 -0.19 -8.25
CA LEU A 136 7.19 -1.33 -8.93
C LEU A 136 7.02 -1.25 -10.46
N GLU A 137 5.86 -0.84 -10.95
CA GLU A 137 5.59 -0.64 -12.37
C GLU A 137 6.57 0.37 -13.01
N GLN A 138 6.98 1.39 -12.27
CA GLN A 138 7.92 2.42 -12.72
C GLN A 138 9.38 1.97 -12.74
N VAL A 139 9.76 1.02 -11.88
CA VAL A 139 11.17 0.60 -11.71
C VAL A 139 11.50 -0.75 -12.35
N LEU A 140 10.51 -1.61 -12.58
CA LEU A 140 10.73 -2.89 -13.24
C LEU A 140 11.18 -2.66 -14.69
N PRO A 141 12.25 -3.33 -15.16
CA PRO A 141 12.72 -3.20 -16.54
C PRO A 141 11.58 -3.39 -17.56
N PRO A 142 11.50 -2.58 -18.64
CA PRO A 142 10.43 -2.68 -19.62
C PRO A 142 10.26 -4.08 -20.21
N ASP A 143 11.37 -4.80 -20.39
CA ASP A 143 11.46 -6.16 -20.91
C ASP A 143 11.20 -7.27 -19.86
N THR A 144 10.78 -6.90 -18.64
CA THR A 144 10.37 -7.87 -17.61
C THR A 144 9.19 -8.70 -18.12
N PRO A 145 9.29 -10.04 -18.19
CA PRO A 145 8.22 -10.90 -18.69
C PRO A 145 6.90 -10.70 -17.94
N GLY A 146 5.77 -10.78 -18.63
CA GLY A 146 4.44 -10.59 -18.00
C GLY A 146 4.19 -11.53 -16.82
N ARG A 147 4.68 -12.77 -16.89
CA ARG A 147 4.63 -13.71 -15.75
C ARG A 147 5.45 -13.23 -14.55
N ALA A 148 6.63 -12.64 -14.79
CA ALA A 148 7.47 -12.10 -13.72
C ALA A 148 6.77 -10.92 -13.03
N ARG A 149 6.19 -10.00 -13.83
CA ARG A 149 5.37 -8.88 -13.32
C ARG A 149 4.22 -9.38 -12.45
N ALA A 150 3.43 -10.33 -12.94
CA ALA A 150 2.31 -10.89 -12.18
C ALA A 150 2.73 -11.55 -10.85
N ILE A 151 3.88 -12.23 -10.81
CA ILE A 151 4.40 -12.83 -9.57
C ILE A 151 4.89 -11.74 -8.60
N VAL A 152 5.55 -10.69 -9.10
CA VAL A 152 6.01 -9.54 -8.30
C VAL A 152 4.83 -8.78 -7.72
N ASP A 153 3.79 -8.50 -8.53
CA ASP A 153 2.57 -7.82 -8.10
C ASP A 153 1.84 -8.61 -7.02
N ALA A 154 1.64 -9.92 -7.24
CA ALA A 154 1.05 -10.79 -6.22
C ALA A 154 1.90 -10.82 -4.95
N ALA A 155 3.23 -10.83 -5.07
CA ALA A 155 4.11 -10.78 -3.89
C ALA A 155 4.02 -9.44 -3.14
N ALA A 156 3.86 -8.32 -3.85
CA ALA A 156 3.61 -7.00 -3.26
C ALA A 156 2.29 -6.95 -2.48
N GLU A 157 1.21 -7.48 -3.06
CA GLU A 157 -0.11 -7.58 -2.40
C GLU A 157 -0.04 -8.46 -1.14
N VAL A 158 0.63 -9.62 -1.22
CA VAL A 158 0.83 -10.51 -0.07
C VAL A 158 1.54 -9.80 1.07
N VAL A 159 2.63 -9.07 0.81
CA VAL A 159 3.39 -8.42 1.89
C VAL A 159 2.66 -7.22 2.48
N ALA A 160 1.90 -6.48 1.67
CA ALA A 160 1.12 -5.32 2.13
C ALA A 160 0.07 -5.69 3.18
N VAL A 161 -0.39 -6.95 3.20
CA VAL A 161 -1.32 -7.48 4.21
C VAL A 161 -0.65 -8.41 5.24
N GLY A 162 0.69 -8.45 5.28
CA GLY A 162 1.45 -9.25 6.26
C GLY A 162 1.47 -10.76 5.96
N GLY A 163 1.21 -11.17 4.71
CA GLY A 163 1.20 -12.55 4.26
C GLY A 163 2.60 -13.15 4.02
N HIS A 164 2.66 -14.46 3.78
CA HIS A 164 3.88 -15.27 3.70
C HIS A 164 3.90 -16.13 2.41
N GLY A 165 4.94 -16.96 2.23
CA GLY A 165 5.10 -17.79 1.02
C GLY A 165 3.93 -18.72 0.69
N ARG A 166 3.20 -19.18 1.70
CA ARG A 166 1.98 -19.98 1.50
C ARG A 166 0.82 -19.15 0.93
N ASP A 167 0.78 -17.87 1.26
CA ASP A 167 -0.27 -16.96 0.85
C ASP A 167 -0.04 -16.52 -0.60
N LEU A 168 1.23 -16.30 -0.99
CA LEU A 168 1.60 -16.07 -2.40
C LEU A 168 1.23 -17.25 -3.31
N ALA A 169 1.51 -18.48 -2.89
CA ALA A 169 1.14 -19.67 -3.66
C ALA A 169 -0.39 -19.77 -3.80
N ARG A 170 -1.14 -19.53 -2.71
CA ARG A 170 -2.61 -19.55 -2.72
C ARG A 170 -3.19 -18.48 -3.63
N GLN A 171 -2.67 -17.26 -3.57
CA GLN A 171 -3.14 -16.12 -4.36
C GLN A 171 -2.93 -16.34 -5.86
N LEU A 172 -1.85 -17.00 -6.25
CA LEU A 172 -1.60 -17.39 -7.64
C LEU A 172 -2.27 -18.70 -8.04
N HIS A 173 -3.04 -19.34 -7.15
CA HIS A 173 -3.64 -20.66 -7.34
C HIS A 173 -2.62 -21.77 -7.70
N LEU A 174 -1.43 -21.70 -7.09
CA LEU A 174 -0.32 -22.64 -7.32
C LEU A 174 0.03 -23.44 -6.07
N SER A 175 0.63 -24.62 -6.27
CA SER A 175 1.38 -25.28 -5.20
C SER A 175 2.75 -24.62 -4.99
N ARG A 176 3.35 -24.75 -3.80
CA ARG A 176 4.69 -24.19 -3.49
C ARG A 176 5.77 -24.64 -4.48
N ARG A 177 5.73 -25.92 -4.88
CA ARG A 177 6.65 -26.50 -5.86
C ARG A 177 6.48 -25.85 -7.24
N THR A 178 5.24 -25.58 -7.64
CA THR A 178 4.94 -24.92 -8.91
C THR A 178 5.36 -23.46 -8.89
N LEU A 179 5.09 -22.76 -7.78
CA LEU A 179 5.53 -21.37 -7.59
C LEU A 179 7.05 -21.22 -7.68
N LEU A 180 7.83 -22.14 -7.10
CA LEU A 180 9.29 -22.15 -7.23
C LEU A 180 9.71 -22.29 -8.70
N ARG A 181 9.19 -23.29 -9.41
CA ARG A 181 9.46 -23.49 -10.84
C ARG A 181 9.05 -22.29 -11.70
N TRP A 182 7.97 -21.60 -11.32
CA TRP A 182 7.51 -20.41 -12.02
C TRP A 182 8.45 -19.22 -11.80
N CYS A 183 8.98 -19.05 -10.59
CA CYS A 183 10.00 -18.03 -10.34
C CYS A 183 11.26 -18.32 -11.16
N GLU A 184 11.74 -19.57 -11.17
CA GLU A 184 12.90 -19.98 -11.98
C GLU A 184 12.70 -19.69 -13.47
N ARG A 185 11.56 -20.12 -14.05
CA ARG A 185 11.23 -19.86 -15.46
C ARG A 185 10.97 -18.40 -15.79
N ALA A 186 10.71 -17.58 -14.78
CA ALA A 186 10.51 -16.14 -14.91
C ALA A 186 11.78 -15.36 -14.55
N GLU A 187 12.91 -16.04 -14.33
CA GLU A 187 14.21 -15.43 -13.96
C GLU A 187 14.10 -14.56 -12.71
N LEU A 188 13.25 -14.97 -11.75
CA LEU A 188 13.03 -14.30 -10.49
C LEU A 188 13.77 -15.01 -9.34
N PRO A 189 14.07 -14.29 -8.24
CA PRO A 189 14.49 -14.92 -7.00
C PRO A 189 13.48 -15.99 -6.53
N PRO A 190 13.94 -17.04 -5.82
CA PRO A 190 13.04 -18.03 -5.22
C PRO A 190 11.99 -17.35 -4.32
N PRO A 191 10.79 -17.92 -4.14
CA PRO A 191 9.66 -17.24 -3.52
C PRO A 191 9.96 -16.62 -2.14
N ARG A 192 10.76 -17.30 -1.32
CA ARG A 192 11.18 -16.79 0.00
C ARG A 192 12.02 -15.51 -0.11
N LYS A 193 12.95 -15.48 -1.07
CA LYS A 193 13.84 -14.33 -1.31
C LYS A 193 13.08 -13.19 -1.98
N LEU A 194 12.16 -13.50 -2.90
CA LEU A 194 11.29 -12.51 -3.52
C LEU A 194 10.39 -11.81 -2.47
N LEU A 195 9.73 -12.57 -1.59
CA LEU A 195 8.92 -11.99 -0.52
C LEU A 195 9.74 -11.21 0.52
N ALA A 196 11.02 -11.54 0.70
CA ALA A 196 11.91 -10.72 1.51
C ALA A 196 12.21 -9.39 0.82
N TRP A 197 12.48 -9.40 -0.49
CA TRP A 197 12.64 -8.18 -1.28
C TRP A 197 11.38 -7.31 -1.28
N MET A 198 10.19 -7.90 -1.46
CA MET A 198 8.94 -7.13 -1.40
C MET A 198 8.72 -6.47 -0.04
N ARG A 199 9.08 -7.14 1.07
CA ARG A 199 9.06 -6.51 2.41
C ARG A 199 10.05 -5.36 2.54
N ILE A 200 11.24 -5.48 1.94
CA ILE A 200 12.23 -4.41 1.94
C ILE A 200 11.74 -3.22 1.12
N LEU A 201 11.12 -3.46 -0.04
CA LEU A 201 10.58 -2.39 -0.89
C LEU A 201 9.36 -1.72 -0.24
N LEU A 202 8.47 -2.50 0.39
CA LEU A 202 7.39 -1.96 1.23
C LEU A 202 7.95 -1.10 2.37
N ALA A 203 8.96 -1.60 3.09
CA ALA A 203 9.61 -0.82 4.15
C ALA A 203 10.22 0.47 3.60
N ALA A 204 10.84 0.40 2.42
CA ALA A 204 11.50 1.53 1.80
C ALA A 204 10.48 2.60 1.35
N GLU A 205 9.38 2.19 0.74
CA GLU A 205 8.23 3.05 0.46
C GLU A 205 7.73 3.74 1.74
N LEU A 206 7.42 2.97 2.79
CA LEU A 206 6.90 3.52 4.05
C LEU A 206 7.93 4.37 4.82
N LEU A 207 9.23 4.19 4.56
CA LEU A 207 10.29 5.04 5.13
C LEU A 207 10.32 6.41 4.46
N ASP A 208 9.85 6.52 3.21
CA ASP A 208 9.74 7.78 2.48
C ASP A 208 8.51 8.59 2.91
N ASP A 209 7.56 8.01 3.66
CA ASP A 209 6.48 8.73 4.33
C ASP A 209 7.03 9.60 5.49
N PRO A 210 6.90 10.94 5.44
CA PRO A 210 7.40 11.82 6.50
C PRO A 210 6.75 11.56 7.87
N GLY A 211 5.46 11.23 7.90
CA GLY A 211 4.70 11.03 9.14
C GLY A 211 4.95 9.69 9.85
N ARG A 212 5.74 8.78 9.25
CA ARG A 212 5.99 7.44 9.81
C ARG A 212 7.24 7.38 10.68
N THR A 213 7.18 6.63 11.77
CA THR A 213 8.38 6.29 12.57
C THR A 213 9.01 4.99 12.06
N VAL A 214 10.33 4.82 12.27
CA VAL A 214 11.03 3.58 11.89
C VAL A 214 10.41 2.35 12.57
N LEU A 215 9.96 2.48 13.82
CA LEU A 215 9.25 1.45 14.57
C LEU A 215 7.91 1.06 13.93
N SER A 216 7.09 2.04 13.55
CA SER A 216 5.83 1.76 12.85
C SER A 216 6.07 1.00 11.54
N VAL A 217 7.12 1.38 10.79
CA VAL A 217 7.49 0.71 9.52
C VAL A 217 7.96 -0.72 9.77
N ALA A 218 8.79 -0.92 10.80
CA ALA A 218 9.27 -2.24 11.18
C ALA A 218 8.10 -3.18 11.47
N HIS A 219 7.15 -2.75 12.29
CA HIS A 219 5.95 -3.52 12.60
C HIS A 219 5.08 -3.79 11.37
N ALA A 220 4.88 -2.80 10.50
CA ALA A 220 4.12 -2.96 9.25
C ALA A 220 4.69 -4.07 8.36
N CYS A 221 6.02 -4.17 8.32
CA CYS A 221 6.71 -5.16 7.49
C CYS A 221 6.87 -6.53 8.18
N GLY A 222 6.29 -6.70 9.37
CA GLY A 222 6.31 -7.94 10.15
C GLY A 222 7.56 -8.14 11.00
N TYR A 223 8.31 -7.08 11.30
CA TYR A 223 9.43 -7.12 12.24
C TYR A 223 8.96 -6.72 13.65
N SER A 224 9.52 -7.38 14.66
CA SER A 224 9.19 -7.11 16.07
C SER A 224 9.89 -5.87 16.63
N SER A 225 10.86 -5.29 15.91
CA SER A 225 11.65 -4.13 16.35
C SER A 225 12.38 -3.44 15.20
N ASP A 226 12.80 -2.19 15.43
CA ASP A 226 13.66 -1.38 14.55
C ASP A 226 14.98 -2.09 14.25
N SER A 227 15.55 -2.78 15.25
CA SER A 227 16.77 -3.59 15.10
C SER A 227 16.58 -4.74 14.11
N GLY A 228 15.37 -5.33 14.08
CA GLY A 228 15.00 -6.34 13.10
C GLY A 228 14.99 -5.77 11.67
N LEU A 229 14.33 -4.62 11.49
CA LEU A 229 14.29 -3.92 10.20
C LEU A 229 15.70 -3.48 9.76
N ARG A 230 16.49 -2.88 10.67
CA ARG A 230 17.86 -2.45 10.38
C ARG A 230 18.74 -3.60 9.92
N ARG A 231 18.65 -4.76 10.56
CA ARG A 231 19.43 -5.94 10.18
C ARG A 231 19.14 -6.36 8.74
N VAL A 232 17.87 -6.35 8.33
CA VAL A 232 17.50 -6.77 6.98
C VAL A 232 17.80 -5.70 5.93
N THR A 233 17.60 -4.41 6.21
CA THR A 233 17.97 -3.35 5.26
C THR A 233 19.48 -3.27 5.07
N GLN A 234 20.26 -3.45 6.14
CA GLN A 234 21.72 -3.52 6.04
C GLN A 234 22.16 -4.73 5.20
N LYS A 235 21.50 -5.88 5.37
CA LYS A 235 21.82 -7.10 4.63
C LYS A 235 21.46 -7.02 3.14
N PHE A 236 20.31 -6.44 2.81
CA PHE A 236 19.78 -6.43 1.44
C PHE A 236 20.26 -5.22 0.64
N VAL A 237 20.31 -4.05 1.27
CA VAL A 237 20.54 -2.75 0.60
C VAL A 237 21.87 -2.12 1.04
N GLY A 238 22.48 -2.59 2.13
CA GLY A 238 23.75 -2.04 2.63
C GLY A 238 23.60 -0.75 3.45
N ALA A 239 22.37 -0.39 3.86
CA ALA A 239 22.10 0.85 4.60
C ALA A 239 21.07 0.63 5.72
N SER A 240 21.16 1.47 6.76
CA SER A 240 20.17 1.52 7.83
C SER A 240 18.88 2.24 7.40
N PRO A 241 17.75 2.03 8.10
CA PRO A 241 16.49 2.71 7.78
C PRO A 241 16.60 4.23 7.78
N THR A 242 17.35 4.81 8.74
CA THR A 242 17.57 6.25 8.84
C THR A 242 18.38 6.81 7.67
N GLU A 243 19.40 6.09 7.21
CA GLU A 243 20.19 6.50 6.04
C GLU A 243 19.39 6.40 4.75
N LEU A 244 18.55 5.36 4.62
CA LEU A 244 17.64 5.20 3.49
C LEU A 244 16.65 6.36 3.40
N ARG A 245 15.95 6.67 4.50
CA ARG A 245 14.99 7.80 4.57
C ARG A 245 15.60 9.12 4.11
N ARG A 246 16.83 9.43 4.55
CA ARG A 246 17.51 10.68 4.17
C ARG A 246 17.84 10.80 2.69
N ARG A 247 17.84 9.70 1.94
CA ARG A 247 18.38 9.63 0.57
C ARG A 247 17.37 9.11 -0.46
N GLY A 248 16.10 9.01 -0.10
CA GLY A 248 15.07 8.32 -0.89
C GLY A 248 15.21 6.81 -0.75
N ALA A 249 14.48 6.24 0.19
CA ALA A 249 14.58 4.85 0.59
C ALA A 249 14.12 3.93 -0.54
N PHE A 250 12.95 4.18 -1.14
CA PHE A 250 12.42 3.35 -2.22
C PHE A 250 13.32 3.41 -3.44
N ALA A 251 13.68 4.61 -3.90
CA ALA A 251 14.51 4.81 -5.08
C ALA A 251 15.88 4.12 -4.99
N ARG A 252 16.49 4.05 -3.79
CA ARG A 252 17.75 3.32 -3.60
C ARG A 252 17.53 1.81 -3.50
N SER A 253 16.51 1.38 -2.77
CA SER A 253 16.24 -0.05 -2.56
C SER A 253 15.79 -0.74 -3.85
N SER A 254 15.01 -0.05 -4.68
CA SER A 254 14.55 -0.55 -5.98
C SER A 254 15.70 -0.75 -6.96
N LYS A 255 16.70 0.15 -6.98
CA LYS A 255 17.92 -0.02 -7.79
C LYS A 255 18.66 -1.32 -7.44
N VAL A 256 18.88 -1.58 -6.16
CA VAL A 256 19.54 -2.83 -5.72
C VAL A 256 18.69 -4.04 -6.07
N PHE A 257 17.36 -3.95 -5.95
CA PHE A 257 16.47 -5.03 -6.36
C PHE A 257 16.55 -5.31 -7.88
N VAL A 258 16.55 -4.28 -8.71
CA VAL A 258 16.69 -4.40 -10.18
C VAL A 258 18.04 -5.00 -10.58
N GLU A 259 19.13 -4.65 -9.88
CA GLU A 259 20.43 -5.30 -10.07
C GLU A 259 20.37 -6.80 -9.75
N VAL A 260 19.67 -7.17 -8.67
CA VAL A 260 19.44 -8.58 -8.33
C VAL A 260 18.66 -9.29 -9.42
N LEU A 261 17.57 -8.70 -9.92
CA LEU A 261 16.81 -9.27 -11.04
C LEU A 261 17.73 -9.49 -12.25
N THR A 262 18.54 -8.49 -12.60
CA THR A 262 19.48 -8.57 -13.73
C THR A 262 20.47 -9.74 -13.58
N ARG A 263 20.96 -10.01 -12.36
CA ARG A 263 21.84 -11.17 -12.11
C ARG A 263 21.13 -12.51 -12.30
N TYR A 264 19.85 -12.62 -11.90
CA TYR A 264 19.07 -13.84 -12.15
C TYR A 264 18.86 -14.07 -13.65
N ARG A 265 18.64 -13.00 -14.42
CA ARG A 265 18.48 -13.07 -15.88
C ARG A 265 19.78 -13.44 -16.59
N SER A 266 20.94 -12.96 -16.11
CA SER A 266 22.24 -13.31 -16.69
C SER A 266 22.82 -14.64 -16.18
N GLY A 267 22.12 -15.35 -15.28
CA GLY A 267 22.59 -16.61 -14.71
C GLY A 267 23.80 -16.49 -13.78
N THR A 268 24.16 -15.28 -13.36
CA THR A 268 25.36 -15.00 -12.52
C THR A 268 25.11 -15.13 -11.01
N VAL A 269 23.97 -15.70 -10.61
CA VAL A 269 23.64 -15.88 -9.18
C VAL A 269 24.26 -17.16 -8.65
N THR A 270 25.32 -17.03 -7.85
CA THR A 270 25.77 -18.10 -6.95
C THR A 270 24.77 -18.20 -5.79
N THR A 271 24.27 -19.42 -5.55
CA THR A 271 23.24 -19.77 -4.56
C THR A 271 23.48 -19.25 -3.17
#